data_AF-A0A9D9GWL1-F1
#
_entry.id   AF-A0A9D9GWL1-F1
#
_cell.length_a   1.000
_cell.length_b   1.000
_cell.length_c   1.000
_cell.angle_alpha   90.00
_cell.angle_beta   90.00
_cell.angle_gamma   90.00
#
_symmetry.space_group_name_H-M   'P 1'
#
loop_
_entity.id
_entity.type
_entity.pdbx_description
1 polymer ?
#
loop_
_entity_poly.entity_id
_entity_poly.type
_entity_poly.pdbx_seq_one_letter_code
_entity_poly.pdbx_strand_id
1 'polypeptide(L)'
;MQNSTNIEISASSCDAGDIKTLLKENQRLKNLLDEKNKLDVKKEIFLATLIHDLKTPLNGQIKSLQMLCNGHYGELSVPQKSILEMTLESVEFVAELLNKVLSA
;
A
#
# COMPACT_ATOMS: atom_id res chain seq x y z
N MET A 1 -47.44 42.51 41.33
CA MET A 1 -47.33 41.09 40.93
C MET A 1 -46.33 41.07 39.78
N GLN A 2 -45.07 40.82 40.08
CA GLN A 2 -44.36 39.55 39.79
C GLN A 2 -44.49 39.17 38.31
N ASN A 3 -43.41 39.25 37.53
CA ASN A 3 -42.51 38.10 37.34
C ASN A 3 -41.36 38.49 36.39
N SER A 4 -40.17 38.76 36.92
CA SER A 4 -38.94 38.79 36.13
C SER A 4 -38.20 37.51 36.46
N THR A 5 -38.47 36.47 35.68
CA THR A 5 -37.72 35.21 35.75
C THR A 5 -36.30 35.50 35.27
N ASN A 6 -35.37 35.64 36.21
CA ASN A 6 -33.94 35.57 35.93
C ASN A 6 -33.66 34.19 35.33
N ILE A 7 -33.38 34.15 34.04
CA ILE A 7 -32.77 32.99 33.41
C ILE A 7 -31.30 33.05 33.83
N GLU A 8 -30.95 32.33 34.89
CA GLU A 8 -29.57 31.98 35.16
C GLU A 8 -29.10 31.08 34.01
N ILE A 9 -28.38 31.67 33.07
CA ILE A 9 -27.53 30.92 32.16
C ILE A 9 -26.41 30.37 33.05
N SER A 10 -26.58 29.14 33.52
CA SER A 10 -25.49 28.33 34.05
C SER A 10 -24.52 28.07 32.91
N ALA A 11 -23.59 29.00 32.73
CA ALA A 11 -22.35 28.71 32.02
C ALA A 11 -21.71 27.53 32.77
N SER A 12 -21.82 26.32 32.22
CA SER A 12 -20.99 25.20 32.65
C SER A 12 -19.56 25.69 32.58
N SER A 13 -18.93 25.88 33.73
CA SER A 13 -17.57 26.40 33.85
C SER A 13 -16.63 25.44 33.12
N CYS A 14 -16.30 25.75 31.86
CA CYS A 14 -15.15 25.15 31.20
C CYS A 14 -13.94 25.80 31.86
N ASP A 15 -13.30 25.07 32.78
CA ASP A 15 -12.11 25.56 33.47
C ASP A 15 -10.99 25.73 32.42
N ALA A 16 -10.15 26.75 32.56
CA ALA A 16 -9.01 26.98 31.67
C ALA A 16 -8.07 25.76 31.62
N GLY A 17 -8.10 24.94 32.68
CA GLY A 17 -7.45 23.61 32.74
C GLY A 17 -7.98 22.62 31.69
N ASP A 18 -9.28 22.61 31.41
CA ASP A 18 -9.91 21.72 30.43
C ASP A 18 -9.51 22.12 29.00
N ILE A 19 -9.55 23.43 28.70
CA ILE A 19 -9.14 23.95 27.38
C ILE A 19 -7.67 23.63 27.11
N LYS A 20 -6.79 23.83 28.10
CA LYS A 20 -5.36 23.52 27.96
C LYS A 20 -5.11 22.03 27.74
N THR A 21 -5.91 21.17 28.37
CA THR A 21 -5.83 19.71 28.19
C THR A 21 -6.27 19.31 26.80
N LEU A 22 -7.38 19.86 26.30
CA LEU A 22 -7.87 19.62 24.93
C LEU A 22 -6.86 20.06 23.87
N LEU A 23 -6.21 21.22 24.04
CA LEU A 23 -5.17 21.69 23.11
C LEU A 23 -3.96 20.75 23.06
N LYS A 24 -3.53 20.23 24.21
CA LYS A 24 -2.44 19.24 24.27
C LYS A 24 -2.81 17.95 23.55
N GLU A 25 -4.02 17.45 23.75
CA GLU A 25 -4.47 16.22 23.08
C GLU A 25 -4.63 16.42 21.58
N ASN A 26 -5.16 17.57 21.14
CA ASN A 26 -5.26 17.89 19.71
C ASN A 26 -3.88 17.95 19.05
N GLN A 27 -2.89 18.57 19.71
CA GLN A 27 -1.51 18.58 19.22
C GLN A 27 -0.90 17.18 19.18
N ARG A 28 -1.19 16.33 20.17
CA ARG A 28 -0.76 14.93 20.19
C ARG A 28 -1.36 14.14 19.02
N LEU A 29 -2.66 14.27 18.79
CA LEU A 29 -3.34 13.62 17.67
C LEU A 29 -2.77 14.07 16.33
N LYS A 30 -2.48 15.37 16.18
CA LYS A 30 -1.82 15.90 14.99
C LYS A 30 -0.45 15.27 14.77
N ASN A 31 0.37 15.18 15.81
CA ASN A 31 1.68 14.53 15.71
C ASN A 31 1.57 13.05 15.32
N LEU A 32 0.62 12.32 15.91
CA LEU A 32 0.36 10.91 15.56
C LEU A 32 -0.09 10.74 14.10
N LEU A 33 -0.92 11.66 13.61
CA LEU A 33 -1.34 11.66 12.21
C LEU A 33 -0.16 11.94 11.28
N ASP A 34 0.70 12.90 11.62
CA ASP A 34 1.90 13.21 10.84
C ASP A 34 2.88 12.03 10.81
N GLU A 35 3.05 11.31 11.93
CA GLU A 35 3.86 10.10 12.01
C GLU A 35 3.28 8.96 11.16
N LYS A 36 1.95 8.75 11.24
CA LYS A 36 1.25 7.77 10.40
C LYS A 36 1.45 8.09 8.92
N ASN A 37 1.22 9.34 8.50
CA ASN A 37 1.37 9.74 7.11
C ASN A 37 2.80 9.51 6.60
N LYS A 38 3.81 9.79 7.42
CA LYS A 38 5.21 9.48 7.09
C LYS A 38 5.45 7.98 6.93
N LEU A 39 4.81 7.15 7.77
CA LEU A 39 4.91 5.69 7.67
C LEU A 39 4.23 5.18 6.40
N ASP A 40 3.06 5.71 6.07
CA ASP A 40 2.32 5.36 4.85
C ASP A 40 3.14 5.71 3.61
N VAL A 41 3.73 6.91 3.53
CA VAL A 41 4.62 7.31 2.42
C VAL A 41 5.82 6.36 2.30
N LYS A 42 6.45 5.98 3.41
CA LYS A 42 7.57 5.02 3.40
C LYS A 42 7.14 3.65 2.90
N LYS A 43 5.95 3.20 3.29
CA LYS A 43 5.38 1.93 2.82
C LYS A 43 5.14 1.96 1.32
N GLU A 44 4.56 3.03 0.79
CA GLU A 44 4.32 3.19 -0.65
C GLU A 44 5.64 3.16 -1.44
N ILE A 45 6.66 3.92 -0.99
CA ILE A 45 7.98 3.92 -1.62
C ILE A 45 8.62 2.53 -1.57
N PHE A 46 8.51 1.84 -0.43
CA PHE A 46 9.03 0.49 -0.27
C PHE A 46 8.37 -0.49 -1.23
N LEU A 47 7.03 -0.48 -1.32
CA LEU A 47 6.29 -1.35 -2.23
C LEU A 47 6.62 -1.05 -3.69
N ALA A 48 6.66 0.22 -4.08
CA ALA A 48 7.02 0.61 -5.44
C ALA A 48 8.43 0.14 -5.84
N THR A 49 9.41 0.31 -4.93
CA THR A 49 10.79 -0.14 -5.14
C THR A 49 10.86 -1.66 -5.25
N LEU A 50 10.23 -2.38 -4.32
CA LEU A 50 10.22 -3.84 -4.31
C LEU A 50 9.62 -4.40 -5.61
N ILE A 51 8.52 -3.82 -6.09
CA ILE A 51 7.86 -4.29 -7.30
C ILE A 51 8.70 -4.02 -8.55
N HIS A 52 9.33 -2.85 -8.65
CA HIS A 52 10.30 -2.55 -9.71
C HIS A 52 11.43 -3.61 -9.73
N ASP A 53 11.98 -3.90 -8.56
CA ASP A 53 13.10 -4.82 -8.41
C ASP A 53 12.72 -6.26 -8.74
N LEU A 54 11.48 -6.66 -8.46
CA LEU A 54 10.94 -7.98 -8.83
C LEU A 54 10.54 -8.08 -10.31
N LYS A 55 10.13 -6.98 -10.94
CA LYS A 55 9.77 -6.96 -12.37
C LYS A 55 10.97 -7.29 -13.27
N THR A 56 12.16 -6.87 -12.88
CA THR A 56 13.40 -7.13 -13.63
C THR A 56 13.73 -8.62 -13.78
N PRO A 57 13.86 -9.42 -12.70
CA PRO A 57 14.10 -10.86 -12.81
C PRO A 57 12.93 -11.62 -13.45
N LEU A 58 11.68 -11.23 -13.19
CA LEU A 58 10.51 -11.85 -13.85
C LEU A 58 10.55 -11.66 -15.37
N ASN A 59 10.85 -10.46 -15.84
CA ASN A 59 11.03 -10.20 -17.27
C ASN A 59 12.21 -11.00 -17.86
N GLY A 60 13.28 -11.18 -17.10
CA GLY A 60 14.40 -12.03 -17.48
C GLY A 60 13.98 -13.49 -17.66
N GLN A 61 13.19 -14.02 -16.73
CA GLN A 61 12.66 -15.39 -16.78
C GLN A 61 11.71 -15.57 -17.98
N ILE A 62 10.74 -14.66 -18.17
CA ILE A 62 9.78 -14.70 -19.28
C ILE A 62 10.53 -14.71 -20.62
N LYS A 63 11.45 -13.76 -20.83
CA LYS A 63 12.22 -13.69 -22.08
C LYS A 63 13.06 -14.95 -22.32
N SER A 64 13.71 -15.46 -21.29
CA SER A 64 14.54 -16.67 -21.40
C SER A 64 13.71 -17.89 -21.79
N LEU A 65 12.54 -18.06 -21.16
CA LEU A 65 11.60 -19.15 -21.46
C LEU A 65 11.00 -18.99 -22.86
N GLN A 66 10.61 -17.78 -23.27
CA GLN A 66 10.13 -17.50 -24.62
C GLN A 66 11.20 -17.85 -25.67
N MET A 67 12.47 -17.48 -25.45
CA MET A 67 13.56 -17.83 -26.37
C MET A 67 13.74 -19.34 -26.47
N LEU A 68 13.67 -20.08 -25.36
CA LEU A 68 13.72 -21.54 -25.33
C LEU A 68 12.55 -22.15 -26.13
N CYS A 69 11.31 -21.76 -25.83
CA CYS A 69 10.11 -22.27 -26.50
C CYS A 69 10.10 -21.95 -28.00
N ASN A 70 10.71 -20.82 -28.39
CA ASN A 70 10.84 -20.39 -29.78
C ASN A 70 12.05 -21.02 -30.51
N GLY A 71 12.74 -21.99 -29.89
CA GLY A 71 13.82 -22.75 -30.53
C GLY A 71 15.13 -21.98 -30.74
N HIS A 72 15.34 -20.84 -30.06
CA HIS A 72 16.58 -20.05 -30.21
C HIS A 72 17.84 -20.80 -29.77
N TYR A 73 17.67 -21.88 -28.99
CA TYR A 73 18.76 -22.72 -28.46
C TYR A 73 18.70 -24.16 -29.01
N GLY A 74 17.96 -24.39 -30.10
CA GLY A 74 17.75 -25.70 -30.70
C GLY A 74 16.32 -26.23 -30.53
N GLU A 75 16.04 -27.35 -31.18
CA GLU A 75 14.71 -27.97 -31.12
C GLU A 75 14.44 -28.63 -29.76
N LEU A 76 13.22 -28.42 -29.27
CA LEU A 76 12.72 -29.07 -28.06
C LEU A 76 11.88 -30.27 -28.45
N SER A 77 12.07 -31.39 -27.75
CA SER A 77 11.11 -32.50 -27.80
C SER A 77 9.76 -32.05 -27.25
N VAL A 78 8.68 -32.74 -27.65
CA VAL A 78 7.31 -32.42 -27.20
C VAL A 78 7.19 -32.36 -25.66
N PRO A 79 7.76 -33.29 -24.87
CA PRO A 79 7.72 -33.21 -23.41
C PRO A 79 8.46 -31.98 -22.85
N GLN A 80 9.62 -31.63 -23.43
CA GLN A 80 10.40 -30.46 -23.01
C GLN A 80 9.66 -29.15 -23.30
N LYS A 81 9.03 -29.05 -24.47
CA LYS A 81 8.24 -27.89 -24.84
C LYS A 81 7.05 -27.71 -23.89
N SER A 82 6.33 -28.78 -23.60
CA SER A 82 5.16 -28.74 -22.70
C SER A 82 5.52 -28.24 -21.29
N ILE A 83 6.61 -28.74 -20.68
CA ILE A 83 7.00 -28.29 -19.33
C ILE A 83 7.48 -26.83 -19.32
N LEU A 84 8.16 -26.37 -20.38
CA LEU A 84 8.63 -24.99 -20.50
C LEU A 84 7.47 -24.02 -20.74
N GLU A 85 6.47 -24.40 -21.53
CA GLU A 85 5.24 -23.60 -21.73
C GLU A 85 4.45 -23.46 -20.43
N MET A 86 4.24 -24.53 -19.67
CA MET A 86 3.61 -24.45 -18.34
C MET A 86 4.40 -23.57 -17.37
N THR A 87 5.74 -23.61 -17.44
CA THR A 87 6.60 -22.76 -16.61
C THR A 87 6.47 -21.29 -17.02
N LEU A 88 6.42 -21.01 -18.33
CA LEU A 88 6.22 -19.66 -18.86
C LEU A 88 4.89 -19.09 -18.40
N GLU A 89 3.80 -19.83 -18.55
CA GLU A 89 2.45 -19.43 -18.08
C GLU A 89 2.46 -19.11 -16.57
N SER A 90 3.16 -19.92 -15.77
CA SER A 90 3.26 -19.69 -14.33
C SER A 90 3.99 -18.38 -13.98
N VAL A 91 5.11 -18.08 -14.66
CA VAL A 91 5.87 -16.85 -14.42
C VAL A 91 5.10 -15.62 -14.92
N GLU A 92 4.41 -15.72 -16.06
CA GLU A 92 3.54 -14.67 -16.59
C GLU A 92 2.39 -14.36 -15.63
N PHE A 93 1.77 -15.38 -15.04
CA PHE A 93 0.74 -15.23 -14.01
C PHE A 93 1.27 -14.49 -12.77
N VAL A 94 2.47 -14.84 -12.30
CA VAL A 94 3.11 -14.14 -11.16
C VAL A 94 3.39 -12.68 -11.50
N ALA A 95 3.86 -12.39 -12.72
CA ALA A 95 4.09 -11.02 -13.18
C ALA A 95 2.79 -10.21 -13.25
N GLU A 96 1.69 -10.82 -13.68
CA GLU A 96 0.36 -10.18 -13.61
C GLU A 96 -0.07 -9.88 -12.18
N LEU A 97 0.08 -10.85 -11.27
CA LEU A 97 -0.27 -10.65 -9.87
C LEU A 97 0.53 -9.50 -9.26
N LEU A 98 1.83 -9.43 -9.55
CA LEU A 98 2.71 -8.36 -9.10
C LEU A 98 2.24 -6.98 -9.60
N ASN A 99 1.80 -6.89 -10.86
CA ASN A 99 1.26 -5.64 -11.40
C ASN A 99 -0.06 -5.23 -10.72
N LYS A 100 -0.90 -6.19 -10.31
CA LYS A 100 -2.17 -5.91 -9.61
C LYS A 100 -1.96 -5.32 -8.21
N VAL A 101 -0.88 -5.68 -7.52
CA VAL A 101 -0.54 -5.17 -6.18
C VAL A 101 -0.24 -3.66 -6.19
N LEU A 102 0.26 -3.11 -7.29
CA LEU A 102 0.48 -1.66 -7.46
C LEU A 102 -0.80 -0.85 -7.72
N SER A 103 -1.85 -1.51 -8.20
CA SER A 103 -3.09 -0.87 -8.66
C SER A 103 -4.27 -1.05 -7.70
N ALA A 104 -4.03 -1.63 -6.53
CA ALA A 104 -5.03 -1.89 -5.49
C ALA A 104 -4.96 -0.82 -4.38
#